data_AF-A0A8B7NCF8-F1
#
_entry.id   AF-A0A8B7NCF8-F1
#
_cell.length_a   1.000
_cell.length_b   1.000
_cell.length_c   1.000
_cell.angle_alpha   90.00
_cell.angle_beta   90.00
_cell.angle_gamma   90.00
#
_symmetry.space_group_name_H-M   'P 1'
#
loop_
_entity.id
_entity.type
_entity.pdbx_description
1 polymer ?
#
loop_
_entity_poly.entity_id
_entity_poly.type
_entity_poly.pdbx_seq_one_letter_code
_entity_poly.pdbx_strand_id
1 'polypeptide(L)'
;MMLEKFRTVMMQAVLIAVVVLCQASSLRPAPRKLEDLPESVSLLDISTSDIDFFLSNQRDVELFTECFLDLTSCTSRPARSLIREILKLGLEGECRTCSQEEQEILHAKGMHFIEQYSTKYRAQWRRVIPRLGFLLRNSQ
;
A
#
# COMPACT_ATOMS: atom_id res chain seq x y z
N MET A 1 -28.40 -35.54 37.38
CA MET A 1 -27.08 -34.94 37.73
C MET A 1 -26.09 -34.85 36.55
N MET A 2 -26.17 -35.69 35.51
CA MET A 2 -25.28 -35.59 34.33
C MET A 2 -25.65 -34.47 33.34
N LEU A 3 -26.95 -34.15 33.19
CA LEU A 3 -27.43 -33.19 32.19
C LEU A 3 -27.01 -31.73 32.48
N GLU A 4 -26.91 -31.35 33.74
CA GLU A 4 -26.50 -29.99 34.14
C GLU A 4 -25.01 -29.72 33.90
N LYS A 5 -24.16 -30.73 34.10
CA LYS A 5 -22.71 -30.62 33.85
C LYS A 5 -22.41 -30.38 32.36
N PHE A 6 -23.14 -31.06 31.47
CA PHE A 6 -23.00 -30.86 30.02
C PHE A 6 -23.38 -29.44 29.58
N ARG A 7 -24.43 -28.87 30.20
CA ARG A 7 -24.91 -27.53 29.88
C ARG A 7 -23.90 -26.45 30.28
N THR A 8 -23.25 -26.62 31.44
CA THR A 8 -22.20 -25.70 31.92
C THR A 8 -20.94 -25.76 31.05
N VAL A 9 -20.50 -26.97 30.67
CA VAL A 9 -19.31 -27.15 29.80
C VAL A 9 -19.54 -26.56 28.41
N MET A 10 -20.74 -26.77 27.84
CA MET A 10 -21.07 -26.21 26.52
C MET A 10 -21.13 -24.68 26.55
N MET A 11 -21.70 -24.08 27.61
CA MET A 11 -21.76 -22.63 27.77
C MET A 11 -20.36 -22.00 27.92
N GLN A 12 -19.46 -22.65 28.66
CA GLN A 12 -18.06 -22.23 28.77
C GLN A 12 -17.31 -22.34 27.44
N ALA A 13 -17.51 -23.42 26.69
CA ALA A 13 -16.88 -23.60 25.37
C ALA A 13 -17.32 -22.51 24.36
N VAL A 14 -18.60 -22.14 24.37
CA VAL A 14 -19.12 -21.05 23.51
C VAL A 14 -18.52 -19.70 23.89
N LEU A 15 -18.43 -19.39 25.19
CA LEU A 15 -17.81 -18.16 25.68
C LEU A 15 -16.34 -18.05 25.26
N ILE A 16 -15.58 -19.13 25.37
CA ILE A 16 -14.16 -19.17 24.96
C ILE A 16 -14.05 -18.96 23.44
N ALA A 17 -14.88 -19.62 22.63
CA ALA A 17 -14.86 -19.48 21.19
C ALA A 17 -15.16 -18.03 20.73
N VAL A 18 -16.12 -17.35 21.38
CA VAL A 18 -16.45 -15.95 21.07
C VAL A 18 -15.29 -15.00 21.41
N VAL A 19 -14.62 -15.20 22.55
CA VAL A 19 -13.46 -14.38 22.94
C VAL A 19 -12.29 -14.57 21.97
N VAL A 20 -12.01 -15.80 21.54
CA VAL A 20 -10.93 -16.11 20.58
C VAL A 20 -11.23 -15.51 19.19
N LEU A 21 -12.48 -15.59 18.72
CA LEU A 21 -12.89 -14.99 17.44
C LEU A 21 -12.85 -13.46 17.45
N CYS A 22 -13.18 -12.82 18.58
CA CYS A 22 -13.08 -11.36 18.71
C CYS A 22 -11.64 -10.86 18.70
N GLN A 23 -10.68 -11.59 19.27
CA GLN A 23 -9.27 -11.15 19.33
C GLN A 23 -8.55 -11.25 17.98
N ALA A 24 -8.95 -12.17 17.10
CA ALA A 24 -8.35 -12.32 15.77
C ALA A 24 -8.63 -11.14 14.82
N SER A 25 -9.64 -10.31 15.11
CA SER A 25 -10.03 -9.17 14.26
C SER A 25 -9.18 -7.91 14.50
N SER A 26 -8.38 -7.87 15.57
CA SER A 26 -7.65 -6.66 16.01
C SER A 26 -6.23 -6.52 15.46
N LEU A 27 -5.74 -7.47 14.66
CA LEU A 27 -4.36 -7.50 14.16
C LEU A 27 -4.17 -6.88 12.77
N ARG A 28 -5.19 -6.24 12.19
CA ARG A 28 -5.00 -5.51 10.93
C ARG A 28 -4.26 -4.20 11.22
N PRO A 29 -3.08 -3.95 10.63
CA PRO A 29 -2.43 -2.64 10.72
C PRO A 29 -3.42 -1.58 10.28
N ALA A 30 -3.52 -0.48 11.03
CA ALA A 30 -4.33 0.65 10.62
C ALA A 30 -3.82 1.18 9.27
N PRO A 31 -4.72 1.57 8.34
CA PRO A 31 -4.30 2.17 7.09
C PRO A 31 -3.51 3.46 7.34
N ARG A 32 -2.40 3.66 6.60
CA ARG A 32 -1.39 4.70 6.89
C ARG A 32 -1.40 5.83 5.87
N LYS A 33 -1.29 7.09 6.33
CA LYS A 33 -1.09 8.25 5.44
C LYS A 33 0.32 8.22 4.87
N LEU A 34 0.56 9.04 3.85
CA LEU A 34 1.90 9.16 3.28
C LEU A 34 2.94 9.60 4.33
N GLU A 35 2.58 10.46 5.27
CA GLU A 35 3.46 10.92 6.34
C GLU A 35 3.69 9.86 7.43
N ASP A 36 2.80 8.88 7.53
CA ASP A 36 2.90 7.78 8.51
C ASP A 36 3.75 6.61 7.98
N LEU A 37 4.16 6.66 6.71
CA LEU A 37 5.05 5.67 6.13
C LEU A 37 6.48 5.85 6.67
N PRO A 38 7.24 4.74 6.84
CA PRO A 38 8.63 4.82 7.25
C PRO A 38 9.45 5.63 6.25
N GLU A 39 10.56 6.22 6.69
CA GLU A 39 11.41 7.02 5.80
C GLU A 39 11.98 6.20 4.62
N SER A 40 12.18 4.90 4.84
CA SER A 40 12.50 3.91 3.81
C SER A 40 11.29 3.01 3.56
N VAL A 41 10.60 3.24 2.45
CA VAL A 41 9.43 2.46 2.03
C VAL A 41 9.85 1.44 1.00
N SER A 42 9.43 0.18 1.15
CA SER A 42 9.50 -0.88 0.13
C SER A 42 8.12 -1.05 -0.52
N LEU A 43 8.07 -1.20 -1.85
CA LEU A 43 6.80 -1.46 -2.56
C LEU A 43 6.17 -2.80 -2.17
N LEU A 44 6.97 -3.78 -1.76
CA LEU A 44 6.48 -5.09 -1.31
C LEU A 44 5.74 -4.98 0.03
N ASP A 45 6.12 -4.04 0.89
CA ASP A 45 5.54 -3.87 2.24
C ASP A 45 4.27 -3.00 2.25
N ILE A 46 3.95 -2.33 1.14
CA ILE A 46 2.74 -1.52 1.00
C ILE A 46 1.57 -2.43 0.62
N SER A 47 0.51 -2.44 1.42
CA SER A 47 -0.72 -3.19 1.08
C SER A 47 -1.61 -2.43 0.09
N THR A 48 -2.52 -3.13 -0.60
CA THR A 48 -3.55 -2.46 -1.42
C THR A 48 -4.42 -1.52 -0.59
N SER A 49 -4.70 -1.85 0.68
CA SER A 49 -5.43 -0.95 1.59
C SER A 49 -4.64 0.31 1.95
N ASP A 50 -3.31 0.23 2.05
CA ASP A 50 -2.47 1.43 2.22
C ASP A 50 -2.55 2.32 0.97
N ILE A 51 -2.55 1.71 -0.23
CA ILE A 51 -2.75 2.43 -1.51
C ILE A 51 -4.11 3.13 -1.55
N ASP A 52 -5.18 2.41 -1.22
CA ASP A 52 -6.55 2.96 -1.20
C ASP A 52 -6.67 4.12 -0.23
N PHE A 53 -6.08 3.98 0.95
CA PHE A 53 -6.11 5.02 1.96
C PHE A 53 -5.28 6.24 1.55
N PHE A 54 -4.07 6.04 1.00
CA PHE A 54 -3.29 7.11 0.39
C PHE A 54 -4.10 7.85 -0.69
N LEU A 55 -4.70 7.11 -1.64
CA LEU A 55 -5.54 7.67 -2.70
C LEU A 55 -6.89 8.20 -2.20
N SER A 56 -7.25 8.01 -0.93
CA SER A 56 -8.41 8.65 -0.32
C SER A 56 -8.12 10.09 0.11
N ASN A 57 -6.85 10.44 0.32
CA ASN A 57 -6.41 11.73 0.84
C ASN A 57 -5.84 12.62 -0.28
N GLN A 58 -6.60 13.66 -0.66
CA GLN A 58 -6.20 14.57 -1.73
C GLN A 58 -4.87 15.28 -1.46
N ARG A 59 -4.58 15.66 -0.21
CA ARG A 59 -3.33 16.36 0.12
C ARG A 59 -2.13 15.47 -0.13
N ASP A 60 -2.22 14.21 0.27
CA ASP A 60 -1.13 13.25 0.11
C ASP A 60 -0.87 12.97 -1.38
N VAL A 61 -1.95 12.88 -2.18
CA VAL A 61 -1.85 12.73 -3.63
C VAL A 61 -1.23 13.95 -4.29
N GLU A 62 -1.60 15.16 -3.88
CA GLU A 62 -0.98 16.40 -4.36
C GLU A 62 0.51 16.44 -4.02
N LEU A 63 0.88 16.16 -2.76
CA LEU A 63 2.26 16.10 -2.31
C LEU A 63 3.07 15.07 -3.09
N PHE A 64 2.53 13.85 -3.27
CA PHE A 64 3.17 12.81 -4.07
C PHE A 64 3.34 13.25 -5.53
N THR A 65 2.34 13.89 -6.12
CA THR A 65 2.39 14.41 -7.49
C THR A 65 3.51 15.44 -7.64
N GLU A 66 3.56 16.44 -6.77
CA GLU A 66 4.62 17.47 -6.84
C GLU A 66 6.00 16.84 -6.63
N CYS A 67 6.12 15.92 -5.68
CA CYS A 67 7.36 15.18 -5.45
C CYS A 67 7.78 14.31 -6.64
N PHE A 68 6.83 13.76 -7.40
CA PHE A 68 7.11 13.00 -8.60
C PHE A 68 7.62 13.91 -9.73
N LEU A 69 7.06 15.13 -9.84
CA LEU A 69 7.45 16.09 -10.88
C LEU A 69 8.82 16.73 -10.60
N ASP A 70 9.16 16.93 -9.34
CA ASP A 70 10.48 17.41 -8.91
C ASP A 70 10.95 16.67 -7.64
N LEU A 71 11.61 15.54 -7.87
CA LEU A 71 12.18 14.72 -6.80
C LEU A 71 13.29 15.45 -6.02
N THR A 72 13.95 16.44 -6.64
CA THR A 72 15.08 17.15 -6.00
C THR A 72 14.62 18.15 -4.96
N SER A 73 13.52 18.88 -5.21
CA SER A 73 12.95 19.82 -4.25
C SER A 73 11.95 19.19 -3.27
N CYS A 74 11.53 17.94 -3.52
CA CYS A 74 10.64 17.23 -2.62
C CYS A 74 11.19 17.09 -1.20
N THR A 75 10.44 17.60 -0.22
CA THR A 75 10.81 17.54 1.21
C THR A 75 10.29 16.30 1.91
N SER A 76 9.20 15.70 1.41
CA SER A 76 8.60 14.49 1.98
C SER A 76 9.51 13.27 1.77
N ARG A 77 10.15 12.81 2.86
CA ARG A 77 11.05 11.64 2.83
C ARG A 77 10.31 10.38 2.35
N PRO A 78 9.11 10.04 2.87
CA PRO A 78 8.41 8.83 2.44
C PRO A 78 7.99 8.90 0.97
N ALA A 79 7.52 10.06 0.49
CA ALA A 79 7.17 10.25 -0.92
C ALA A 79 8.39 10.01 -1.82
N ARG A 80 9.54 10.60 -1.49
CA ARG A 80 10.78 10.37 -2.26
C ARG A 80 11.20 8.92 -2.26
N SER A 81 11.13 8.24 -1.10
CA SER A 81 11.50 6.84 -1.00
C SER A 81 10.59 6.00 -1.90
N LEU A 82 9.28 6.21 -1.82
CA LEU A 82 8.31 5.49 -2.64
C LEU A 82 8.52 5.72 -4.14
N ILE A 83 8.74 6.98 -4.54
CA ILE A 83 9.03 7.32 -5.95
C ILE A 83 10.31 6.63 -6.41
N ARG A 84 11.37 6.63 -5.59
CA ARG A 84 12.62 5.94 -5.94
C ARG A 84 12.42 4.44 -6.11
N GLU A 85 11.63 3.78 -5.26
CA GLU A 85 11.30 2.37 -5.45
C GLU A 85 10.55 2.14 -6.77
N ILE A 86 9.59 2.99 -7.12
CA ILE A 86 8.89 2.90 -8.42
C ILE A 86 9.88 3.06 -9.57
N LEU A 87 10.81 4.00 -9.46
CA LEU A 87 11.81 4.25 -10.49
C LEU A 87 12.81 3.08 -10.66
N LYS A 88 13.07 2.30 -9.60
CA LYS A 88 13.91 1.09 -9.67
C LYS A 88 13.29 -0.03 -10.52
N LEU A 89 11.97 -0.05 -10.68
CA LEU A 89 11.28 -1.01 -11.56
C LEU A 89 11.54 -0.74 -13.06
N GLY A 90 12.05 0.45 -13.39
CA GLY A 90 12.38 0.83 -14.77
C GLY A 90 11.17 0.86 -15.71
N LEU A 91 11.44 0.90 -17.01
CA LEU A 91 10.41 1.06 -18.05
C LEU A 91 9.46 -0.15 -18.16
N GLU A 92 9.95 -1.34 -17.83
CA GLU A 92 9.19 -2.59 -17.96
C GLU A 92 8.37 -2.88 -16.69
N GLY A 93 8.55 -2.10 -15.62
CA GLY A 93 7.89 -2.37 -14.34
C GLY A 93 8.40 -3.65 -13.67
N GLU A 94 9.61 -4.09 -14.03
CA GLU A 94 10.18 -5.37 -13.61
C GLU A 94 11.19 -5.18 -12.48
N CYS A 95 11.00 -5.96 -11.41
CA CYS A 95 11.96 -6.10 -10.35
C CYS A 95 12.96 -7.21 -10.69
N ARG A 96 14.18 -6.83 -11.06
CA ARG A 96 15.24 -7.77 -11.51
C ARG A 96 15.69 -8.79 -10.45
N THR A 97 15.49 -8.48 -9.17
CA THR A 97 15.93 -9.30 -8.04
C THR A 97 14.78 -10.01 -7.33
N CYS A 98 13.54 -9.77 -7.75
CA CYS A 98 12.37 -10.37 -7.13
C CYS A 98 12.15 -11.79 -7.65
N SER A 99 11.56 -12.63 -6.81
CA SER A 99 10.92 -13.87 -7.24
C SER A 99 9.71 -13.57 -8.14
N GLN A 100 9.22 -14.58 -8.85
CA GLN A 100 8.03 -14.46 -9.68
C GLN A 100 6.80 -14.03 -8.86
N GLU A 101 6.62 -14.60 -7.67
CA GLU A 101 5.51 -14.25 -6.78
C GLU A 101 5.56 -12.78 -6.35
N GLU A 102 6.73 -12.28 -5.98
CA GLU A 102 6.94 -10.87 -5.64
C GLU A 102 6.67 -9.95 -6.84
N GLN A 103 7.09 -10.34 -8.04
CA GLN A 103 6.81 -9.59 -9.27
C GLN A 103 5.30 -9.50 -9.55
N GLU A 104 4.56 -10.61 -9.37
CA GLU A 104 3.11 -10.63 -9.53
C GLU A 104 2.41 -9.72 -8.51
N ILE A 105 2.89 -9.72 -7.25
CA ILE A 105 2.39 -8.82 -6.19
C ILE A 105 2.65 -7.35 -6.56
N LEU A 106 3.85 -7.01 -7.01
CA LEU A 106 4.21 -5.64 -7.43
C LEU A 106 3.37 -5.18 -8.62
N HIS A 107 3.19 -6.06 -9.61
CA HIS A 107 2.39 -5.76 -10.78
C HIS A 107 0.92 -5.52 -10.41
N ALA A 108 0.33 -6.37 -9.56
CA ALA A 108 -1.05 -6.18 -9.10
C ALA A 108 -1.23 -4.84 -8.35
N LYS A 109 -0.31 -4.48 -7.45
CA LYS A 109 -0.33 -3.21 -6.72
C LYS A 109 -0.14 -2.01 -7.65
N GLY A 110 0.80 -2.10 -8.59
CA GLY A 110 1.06 -1.06 -9.57
C GLY A 110 -0.15 -0.78 -10.46
N MET A 111 -0.79 -1.84 -10.97
CA MET A 111 -2.00 -1.71 -11.79
C MET A 111 -3.16 -1.10 -11.00
N HIS A 112 -3.36 -1.55 -9.76
CA HIS A 112 -4.38 -0.98 -8.88
C HIS A 112 -4.14 0.51 -8.62
N PHE A 113 -2.90 0.91 -8.32
CA PHE A 113 -2.53 2.31 -8.16
C PHE A 113 -2.80 3.13 -9.43
N ILE A 114 -2.34 2.64 -10.60
CA ILE A 114 -2.51 3.32 -11.89
C ILE A 114 -3.99 3.52 -12.19
N GLU A 115 -4.80 2.47 -12.02
CA GLU A 115 -6.25 2.54 -12.25
C GLU A 115 -6.85 3.64 -11.38
N GLN A 116 -6.72 3.53 -10.06
CA GLN A 116 -7.33 4.47 -9.11
C GLN A 116 -6.82 5.90 -9.28
N TYR A 117 -5.51 6.10 -9.46
CA TYR A 117 -4.90 7.41 -9.62
C TYR A 117 -5.31 8.07 -10.94
N SER A 118 -5.28 7.32 -12.05
CA SER A 118 -5.65 7.84 -13.36
C SER A 118 -7.14 8.17 -13.47
N THR A 119 -8.02 7.44 -12.77
CA THR A 119 -9.47 7.69 -12.79
C THR A 119 -9.87 8.82 -11.85
N LYS A 120 -9.37 8.83 -10.61
CA LYS A 120 -9.78 9.77 -9.56
C LYS A 120 -9.05 11.11 -9.64
N TYR A 121 -7.79 11.11 -10.07
CA TYR A 121 -6.92 12.29 -10.08
C TYR A 121 -6.41 12.60 -11.49
N ARG A 122 -7.34 12.67 -12.46
CA ARG A 122 -7.04 12.86 -13.89
C ARG A 122 -6.10 14.03 -14.20
N ALA A 123 -6.24 15.14 -13.49
CA ALA A 123 -5.39 16.32 -13.72
C ALA A 123 -3.94 16.05 -13.30
N GLN A 124 -3.73 15.46 -12.13
CA GLN A 124 -2.43 15.06 -11.61
C GLN A 124 -1.81 13.96 -12.48
N TRP A 125 -2.60 12.96 -12.89
CA TRP A 125 -2.17 11.90 -13.80
C TRP A 125 -1.61 12.44 -15.12
N ARG A 126 -2.31 13.39 -15.75
CA ARG A 126 -1.83 14.04 -16.99
C ARG A 126 -0.51 14.80 -16.81
N ARG A 127 -0.22 15.33 -15.62
CA ARG A 127 1.05 16.01 -15.34
C ARG A 127 2.19 14.99 -15.20
N VAL A 128 1.90 13.82 -14.64
CA VAL A 128 2.88 12.76 -14.36
C VAL A 128 3.26 11.95 -15.60
N ILE A 129 2.30 11.61 -16.48
CA ILE A 129 2.54 10.76 -17.67
C ILE A 129 3.76 11.20 -18.51
N PRO A 130 3.90 12.48 -18.91
CA PRO A 130 5.03 12.89 -19.75
C PRO A 130 6.38 12.73 -19.05
N ARG A 131 6.39 12.74 -17.71
CA ARG A 131 7.59 12.60 -16.89
C ARG A 131 7.95 11.15 -16.62
N LEU A 132 6.97 10.24 -16.53
CA LEU A 132 7.19 8.81 -16.26
C LEU A 132 8.23 8.21 -17.23
N GLY A 133 8.05 8.38 -18.54
CA GLY A 133 8.98 7.81 -19.52
C GLY A 133 10.40 8.40 -19.46
N PHE A 134 10.55 9.66 -19.05
CA PHE A 134 11.87 10.28 -18.85
C PHE A 134 12.55 9.77 -17.58
N LEU A 135 11.80 9.75 -16.46
CA LEU A 135 12.33 9.32 -15.17
C LEU A 135 12.70 7.84 -15.16
N LEU A 136 11.88 6.98 -15.78
CA LEU A 136 12.14 5.54 -15.87
C LEU A 136 13.30 5.18 -16.83
N ARG A 137 13.63 6.05 -17.78
CA ARG A 137 14.80 5.86 -18.66
C ARG A 137 16.10 6.22 -17.95
N ASN A 138 16.06 7.24 -17.10
CA ASN A 138 17.25 7.79 -16.42
C ASN A 138 17.42 7.23 -14.99
N SER A 139 16.60 6.27 -14.57
CA SER A 139 16.68 5.63 -13.25
C SER A 139 17.53 4.36 -13.22
N GLN A 140 18.23 4.05 -14.33
CA GLN A 140 19.16 2.91 -14.47
C GLN A 140 20.58 3.28 -14.06
#